data_AF-A0A087USF0-F1
#
_entry.id   AF-A0A087USF0-F1
#
_cell.length_a   1.000
_cell.length_b   1.000
_cell.length_c   1.000
_cell.angle_alpha   90.00
_cell.angle_beta   90.00
_cell.angle_gamma   90.00
#
_symmetry.space_group_name_H-M   'P 1'
#
loop_
_entity.id
_entity.type
_entity.pdbx_description
1 polymer ?
#
loop_
_entity_poly.entity_id
_entity_poly.type
_entity_poly.pdbx_seq_one_letter_code
_entity_poly.pdbx_strand_id
1 'polypeptide(L)'
;MPVQATKIKIPEKFQPERHPKCYFPRRYIITLLSFFGMFNVYAMRVNLSVAMVAMINSTVDTSENTTRYTAECPLLIHEDTRDENKGFKGEQYHWDSKTQGMILGAFFYGYVITQIPGGMMSEKVGAKWIYGGGVLITAIFSLLTPLAASWGIGAFVTVRVLEGLGEGVTFPSMNTIISNWAPKLERSRISTFIHTGAQMGNVFSMPISGWLSSSDLLGGWPSVFYVFGTLGCLWFLLWSILVYETPKSHPGISSRELQHIQKNKDDKPQKKPKVPWLTLFTSLPMWSVIIAHIGHNFGFLILLTELPTYLSSILHFNIKSNGLLSALPYIVEAISAWIFSFCADRLRHSGKLSITTIRKVFNSIGLFGPAACLLGVTVSGCNPELIIGLFTLAMALNGGVYSGFNVTHVDMNPDLAGTTFGITNAISNLSGIIGPTVVGYFTASGATRANWSSVFYITAGVYTVCGAFFAMFASAELQPWIKHTENDTKNTKPEKSFYSIETKS
;
A
#
# COMPACT_ATOMS: atom_id res chain seq x y z
N MET A 1 35.19 -63.95 28.91
CA MET A 1 33.82 -63.45 29.18
C MET A 1 33.60 -62.20 28.34
N PRO A 2 32.65 -62.17 27.39
CA PRO A 2 32.43 -60.99 26.57
C PRO A 2 31.66 -59.93 27.38
N VAL A 3 32.12 -58.69 27.30
CA VAL A 3 31.50 -57.52 27.93
C VAL A 3 30.16 -57.26 27.24
N GLN A 4 29.05 -57.45 27.97
CA GLN A 4 27.72 -57.09 27.51
C GLN A 4 27.62 -55.56 27.42
N ALA A 5 27.55 -55.04 26.20
CA ALA A 5 27.23 -53.64 25.95
C ALA A 5 25.80 -53.34 26.43
N THR A 6 25.69 -52.62 27.55
CA THR A 6 24.41 -52.16 28.07
C THR A 6 23.87 -51.07 27.14
N LYS A 7 22.82 -51.39 26.38
CA LYS A 7 22.12 -50.39 25.54
C LYS A 7 21.52 -49.31 26.43
N ILE A 8 22.13 -48.12 26.44
CA ILE A 8 21.59 -46.94 27.09
C ILE A 8 20.26 -46.60 26.39
N LYS A 9 19.14 -46.76 27.10
CA LYS A 9 17.83 -46.29 26.62
C LYS A 9 17.82 -44.76 26.67
N ILE A 10 17.90 -44.14 25.50
CA ILE A 10 17.72 -42.70 25.33
C ILE A 10 16.27 -42.36 25.74
N PRO A 11 16.03 -41.39 26.66
CA PRO A 11 14.68 -40.97 27.04
C PRO A 11 13.89 -40.51 25.81
N GLU A 12 12.58 -40.77 25.78
CA GLU A 12 11.70 -40.51 24.62
C GLU A 12 11.79 -39.07 24.09
N LYS A 13 12.05 -38.10 24.97
CA LYS A 13 12.31 -36.68 24.66
C LYS A 13 13.51 -36.43 23.73
N PHE A 14 14.46 -37.36 23.65
CA PHE A 14 15.68 -37.26 22.85
C PHE A 14 15.68 -38.18 21.63
N GLN A 15 14.57 -38.87 21.35
CA GLN A 15 14.44 -39.58 20.09
C GLN A 15 14.24 -38.55 18.96
N PRO A 16 15.01 -38.61 17.86
CA PRO A 16 14.72 -37.80 16.70
C PRO A 16 13.35 -38.22 16.16
N GLU A 17 12.36 -37.34 16.27
CA GLU A 17 11.02 -37.58 15.73
C GLU A 17 11.15 -38.02 14.26
N ARG A 18 10.70 -39.25 13.96
CA ARG A 18 10.61 -39.76 12.58
C ARG A 18 9.53 -38.96 11.86
N HIS A 19 9.93 -37.93 11.14
CA HIS A 19 9.02 -37.12 10.32
C HIS A 19 9.13 -37.47 8.83
N PRO A 20 8.02 -37.33 8.09
CA PRO A 20 7.97 -37.57 6.65
C PRO A 20 9.01 -36.69 5.92
N LYS A 21 9.59 -37.23 4.85
CA LYS A 21 10.67 -36.62 4.05
C LYS A 21 10.34 -35.23 3.45
N CYS A 22 9.12 -34.73 3.60
CA CYS A 22 8.67 -33.41 3.16
C CYS A 22 7.86 -32.69 4.27
N TYR A 23 8.52 -32.07 5.24
CA TYR A 23 7.89 -31.12 6.16
C TYR A 23 7.93 -29.72 5.56
N PHE A 24 6.77 -29.18 5.17
CA PHE A 24 6.67 -27.78 4.75
C PHE A 24 6.43 -26.88 5.97
N PRO A 25 7.32 -25.90 6.25
CA PRO A 25 7.18 -25.06 7.42
C PRO A 25 5.87 -24.25 7.42
N ARG A 26 5.16 -24.28 8.56
CA ARG A 26 3.84 -23.64 8.71
C ARG A 26 3.93 -22.13 8.58
N ARG A 27 5.06 -21.51 8.95
CA ARG A 27 5.30 -20.08 8.76
C ARG A 27 5.18 -19.63 7.30
N TYR A 28 5.57 -20.46 6.33
CA TYR A 28 5.46 -20.10 4.91
C TYR A 28 4.03 -20.17 4.40
N ILE A 29 3.20 -21.08 4.94
CA ILE A 29 1.75 -21.11 4.63
C ILE A 29 1.10 -19.81 5.11
N ILE A 30 1.40 -19.37 6.32
CA ILE A 30 0.87 -18.12 6.87
C ILE A 30 1.38 -16.93 6.06
N THR A 31 2.67 -16.92 5.71
CA THR A 31 3.26 -15.87 4.85
C THR A 31 2.55 -15.78 3.50
N LEU A 32 2.24 -16.92 2.87
CA LEU A 32 1.51 -16.97 1.60
C LEU A 32 0.06 -16.51 1.74
N LEU A 33 -0.65 -16.95 2.79
CA LEU A 33 -2.02 -16.50 3.04
C LEU A 33 -2.07 -15.00 3.36
N SER A 34 -1.11 -14.49 4.12
CA SER A 34 -0.93 -13.06 4.39
C SER A 34 -0.68 -12.26 3.11
N PHE A 35 0.14 -12.78 2.19
CA PHE A 35 0.34 -12.17 0.87
C PHE A 35 -0.98 -12.03 0.09
N PHE A 36 -1.76 -13.12 -0.02
CA PHE A 36 -3.05 -13.07 -0.70
C PHE A 36 -4.10 -12.22 0.03
N GLY A 37 -4.00 -12.12 1.35
CA GLY A 37 -4.84 -11.21 2.12
C GLY A 37 -4.54 -9.75 1.79
N MET A 38 -3.26 -9.36 1.75
CA MET A 38 -2.84 -8.02 1.33
C MET A 38 -3.20 -7.73 -0.14
N PHE A 39 -3.12 -8.74 -1.01
CA PHE A 39 -3.58 -8.66 -2.38
C PHE A 39 -5.07 -8.34 -2.47
N ASN A 40 -5.92 -9.09 -1.77
CA ASN A 40 -7.38 -8.89 -1.78
C ASN A 40 -7.78 -7.52 -1.23
N VAL A 41 -7.15 -7.10 -0.14
CA VAL A 41 -7.32 -5.78 0.48
C VAL A 41 -7.14 -4.66 -0.54
N TYR A 42 -6.00 -4.64 -1.24
CA TYR A 42 -5.72 -3.60 -2.23
C TYR A 42 -6.54 -3.73 -3.51
N ALA A 43 -6.86 -4.97 -3.91
CA ALA A 43 -7.73 -5.20 -5.05
C ALA A 43 -9.14 -4.61 -4.82
N MET A 44 -9.71 -4.77 -3.61
CA MET A 44 -11.00 -4.17 -3.24
C MET A 44 -10.93 -2.65 -3.05
N ARG A 45 -9.76 -2.11 -2.70
CA ARG A 45 -9.57 -0.66 -2.55
C ARG A 45 -9.63 0.08 -3.87
N VAL A 46 -8.96 -0.45 -4.90
CA VAL A 46 -8.72 0.22 -6.19
C VAL A 46 -9.81 -0.08 -7.22
N ASN A 47 -10.55 -1.17 -7.06
CA ASN A 47 -11.55 -1.58 -8.04
C ASN A 47 -12.61 -0.49 -8.36
N LEU A 48 -12.95 0.35 -7.37
CA LEU A 48 -13.92 1.43 -7.54
C LEU A 48 -13.42 2.53 -8.48
N SER A 49 -12.13 2.87 -8.52
CA SER A 49 -11.66 3.94 -9.41
C SER A 49 -11.84 3.57 -10.88
N VAL A 50 -11.65 2.30 -11.21
CA VAL A 50 -11.92 1.78 -12.56
C VAL A 50 -13.42 1.60 -12.79
N ALA A 51 -14.15 1.01 -11.84
CA ALA A 51 -15.58 0.79 -11.97
C ALA A 51 -16.38 2.10 -12.07
N MET A 52 -15.93 3.17 -11.40
CA MET A 52 -16.56 4.48 -11.41
C MET A 52 -16.69 5.03 -12.84
N VAL A 53 -15.68 4.82 -13.69
CA VAL A 53 -15.71 5.19 -15.11
C VAL A 53 -16.88 4.51 -15.85
N ALA A 54 -17.27 3.29 -15.45
CA ALA A 54 -18.41 2.58 -16.02
C ALA A 54 -19.76 2.91 -15.35
N MET A 55 -19.74 3.42 -14.12
CA MET A 55 -20.93 3.76 -13.34
C MET A 55 -21.50 5.13 -13.68
N ILE A 56 -20.72 6.04 -14.27
CA ILE A 56 -21.16 7.42 -14.54
C ILE A 56 -21.70 7.51 -15.96
N ASN A 57 -22.84 8.18 -16.11
CA ASN A 57 -23.37 8.50 -17.42
C ASN A 57 -22.66 9.73 -18.02
N SER A 58 -21.74 9.51 -18.96
CA SER A 58 -20.99 10.56 -19.66
C SER A 58 -21.84 11.47 -20.56
N THR A 59 -23.13 11.20 -20.75
CA THR A 59 -24.00 12.01 -21.63
C THR A 59 -24.62 13.25 -20.95
N VAL A 60 -24.39 13.47 -19.65
CA VAL A 60 -25.18 14.44 -18.86
C VAL A 60 -24.63 15.86 -18.89
N ASP A 61 -23.34 16.05 -19.20
CA ASP A 61 -22.81 17.39 -19.51
C ASP A 61 -23.35 17.94 -20.85
N THR A 62 -24.17 17.16 -21.57
CA THR A 62 -24.80 17.57 -22.84
C THR A 62 -26.20 18.19 -22.68
N SER A 63 -26.79 18.20 -21.49
CA SER A 63 -28.25 18.40 -21.34
C SER A 63 -28.71 19.51 -20.40
N GLU A 64 -27.99 20.62 -20.23
CA GLU A 64 -28.61 21.89 -19.81
C GLU A 64 -28.01 23.08 -20.58
N ASN A 65 -28.81 23.61 -21.54
CA ASN A 65 -28.68 24.90 -22.21
C ASN A 65 -27.35 25.29 -22.89
N THR A 66 -27.34 25.11 -24.21
CA THR A 66 -26.75 26.06 -25.19
C THR A 66 -25.31 26.54 -24.97
N THR A 67 -24.37 25.61 -24.86
CA THR A 67 -23.03 25.73 -25.47
C THR A 67 -22.53 24.32 -25.72
N ARG A 68 -22.20 23.99 -26.98
CA ARG A 68 -21.51 22.73 -27.31
C ARG A 68 -20.19 22.72 -26.54
N TYR A 69 -20.14 22.06 -25.38
CA TYR A 69 -18.87 21.64 -24.81
C TYR A 69 -18.32 20.57 -25.77
N THR A 70 -17.46 21.03 -26.68
CA THR A 70 -16.70 20.14 -27.55
C THR A 70 -15.88 19.24 -26.64
N ALA A 71 -16.09 17.92 -26.75
CA ALA A 71 -15.24 16.93 -26.10
C ALA A 71 -13.77 17.32 -26.28
N GLU A 72 -13.01 17.39 -25.19
CA GLU A 72 -11.58 17.69 -25.25
C GLU A 72 -10.86 16.66 -26.10
N CYS A 73 -9.85 17.06 -26.88
CA CYS A 73 -9.13 16.16 -27.77
C CYS A 73 -10.05 15.32 -28.71
N PRO A 74 -10.92 15.96 -29.52
CA PRO A 74 -11.94 15.27 -30.30
C PRO A 74 -11.39 14.35 -31.41
N LEU A 75 -10.12 14.55 -31.80
CA LEU A 75 -9.43 13.70 -32.79
C LEU A 75 -9.07 12.31 -32.26
N LEU A 76 -9.11 12.11 -30.93
CA LEU A 76 -8.86 10.81 -30.30
C LEU A 76 -10.13 9.95 -30.19
N ILE A 77 -11.28 10.52 -30.54
CA ILE A 77 -12.56 9.80 -30.60
C ILE A 77 -12.54 8.96 -31.88
N HIS A 78 -12.11 7.70 -31.77
CA HIS A 78 -12.09 6.75 -32.89
C HIS A 78 -13.53 6.45 -33.36
N GLU A 79 -13.77 6.16 -34.64
CA GLU A 79 -15.13 5.83 -35.13
C GLU A 79 -15.74 4.60 -34.44
N ASP A 80 -14.92 3.65 -33.97
CA ASP A 80 -15.35 2.55 -33.09
C ASP A 80 -15.97 3.05 -31.76
N THR A 81 -15.63 4.26 -31.30
CA THR A 81 -16.25 4.88 -30.11
C THR A 81 -17.57 5.61 -30.39
N ARG A 82 -17.95 5.83 -31.66
CA ARG A 82 -19.25 6.45 -32.02
C ARG A 82 -20.41 5.45 -32.03
N ASP A 83 -20.13 4.16 -32.32
CA ASP A 83 -21.12 3.08 -32.27
C ASP A 83 -21.19 2.37 -30.90
N GLU A 84 -20.27 2.69 -29.98
CA GLU A 84 -20.20 2.10 -28.63
C GLU A 84 -20.83 2.97 -27.53
N ASN A 85 -22.10 3.36 -27.71
CA ASN A 85 -23.02 3.48 -26.56
C ASN A 85 -23.24 2.11 -25.84
N LYS A 86 -22.31 1.15 -25.95
CA LYS A 86 -22.37 -0.25 -25.54
C LYS A 86 -21.09 -0.79 -24.88
N GLY A 87 -20.14 0.06 -24.51
CA GLY A 87 -18.98 -0.36 -23.71
C GLY A 87 -19.26 -0.47 -22.20
N PHE A 88 -20.28 0.24 -21.73
CA PHE A 88 -20.66 0.28 -20.32
C PHE A 88 -21.90 -0.57 -20.09
N LYS A 89 -21.72 -1.65 -19.34
CA LYS A 89 -22.79 -2.58 -18.99
C LYS A 89 -23.11 -2.41 -17.51
N GLY A 90 -24.40 -2.30 -17.20
CA GLY A 90 -24.90 -2.03 -15.85
C GLY A 90 -25.62 -0.68 -15.74
N GLU A 91 -26.27 -0.45 -14.60
CA GLU A 91 -26.95 0.80 -14.31
C GLU A 91 -25.95 1.96 -14.24
N GLN A 92 -26.28 3.09 -14.88
CA GLN A 92 -25.49 4.30 -14.81
C GLN A 92 -26.16 5.34 -13.91
N TYR A 93 -25.34 6.11 -13.21
CA TYR A 93 -25.76 7.11 -12.25
C TYR A 93 -25.36 8.52 -12.68
N HIS A 94 -26.20 9.49 -12.33
CA HIS A 94 -25.99 10.91 -12.57
C HIS A 94 -25.24 11.52 -11.38
N TRP A 95 -23.92 11.31 -11.31
CA TRP A 95 -23.07 11.86 -10.25
C TRP A 95 -22.14 12.94 -10.80
N ASP A 96 -22.20 14.13 -10.23
CA ASP A 96 -21.27 15.22 -10.53
C ASP A 96 -19.86 14.91 -10.00
N SER A 97 -18.86 15.61 -10.53
CA SER A 97 -17.45 15.41 -10.16
C SER A 97 -17.20 15.53 -8.65
N LYS A 98 -17.95 16.41 -7.97
CA LYS A 98 -17.86 16.58 -6.52
C LYS A 98 -18.37 15.35 -5.77
N THR A 99 -19.48 14.76 -6.20
CA THR A 99 -20.00 13.51 -5.60
C THR A 99 -19.05 12.35 -5.85
N GLN A 100 -18.49 12.23 -7.05
CA GLN A 100 -17.49 11.21 -7.38
C GLN A 100 -16.26 11.30 -6.45
N GLY A 101 -15.69 12.50 -6.31
CA GLY A 101 -14.59 12.76 -5.39
C GLY A 101 -14.93 12.44 -3.93
N MET A 102 -16.15 12.79 -3.49
CA MET A 102 -16.64 12.45 -2.16
C MET A 102 -16.74 10.93 -1.95
N ILE A 103 -17.26 10.18 -2.92
CA ILE A 103 -17.40 8.72 -2.87
C ILE A 103 -16.03 8.03 -2.85
N LEU A 104 -15.08 8.47 -3.69
CA LEU A 104 -13.72 7.94 -3.71
C LEU A 104 -12.99 8.21 -2.39
N GLY A 105 -13.13 9.43 -1.85
CA GLY A 105 -12.56 9.82 -0.56
C GLY A 105 -13.23 9.18 0.66
N ALA A 106 -14.51 8.77 0.56
CA ALA A 106 -15.32 8.24 1.66
C ALA A 106 -14.64 7.08 2.41
N PHE A 107 -13.95 6.21 1.68
CA PHE A 107 -13.19 5.09 2.22
C PHE A 107 -12.13 5.52 3.24
N PHE A 108 -11.43 6.62 2.99
CA PHE A 108 -10.33 7.05 3.85
C PHE A 108 -10.79 7.58 5.21
N TYR A 109 -12.04 8.04 5.34
CA TYR A 109 -12.60 8.39 6.66
C TYR A 109 -12.62 7.18 7.59
N GLY A 110 -13.13 6.03 7.12
CA GLY A 110 -13.14 4.80 7.90
C GLY A 110 -11.73 4.25 8.14
N TYR A 111 -10.89 4.30 7.11
CA TYR A 111 -9.53 3.77 7.15
C TYR A 111 -8.67 4.45 8.22
N VAL A 112 -8.66 5.77 8.28
CA VAL A 112 -7.79 6.52 9.22
C VAL A 112 -8.24 6.31 10.67
N ILE A 113 -9.54 6.30 10.94
CA ILE A 113 -10.09 6.14 12.31
C ILE A 113 -9.67 4.81 12.94
N THR A 114 -9.55 3.75 12.14
CA THR A 114 -9.34 2.39 12.64
C THR A 114 -7.89 1.95 12.69
N GLN A 115 -6.94 2.67 12.10
CA GLN A 115 -5.52 2.26 12.14
C GLN A 115 -4.97 2.15 13.57
N ILE A 116 -5.15 3.20 14.39
CA ILE A 116 -4.61 3.22 15.76
C ILE A 116 -5.35 2.24 16.68
N PRO A 117 -6.70 2.26 16.75
CA PRO A 117 -7.44 1.30 17.57
C PRO A 117 -7.24 -0.15 17.10
N GLY A 118 -7.16 -0.38 15.79
CA GLY A 118 -6.92 -1.69 15.19
C GLY A 118 -5.60 -2.30 15.64
N GLY A 119 -4.53 -1.50 15.70
CA GLY A 119 -3.25 -1.94 16.26
C GLY A 119 -3.37 -2.36 17.72
N MET A 120 -3.96 -1.51 18.55
CA MET A 120 -4.15 -1.82 19.98
C MET A 120 -5.01 -3.07 20.20
N MET A 121 -6.05 -3.25 19.37
CA MET A 121 -6.96 -4.39 19.45
C MET A 121 -6.28 -5.68 18.97
N SER A 122 -5.45 -5.61 17.93
CA SER A 122 -4.68 -6.77 17.43
C SER A 122 -3.71 -7.33 18.48
N GLU A 123 -3.12 -6.46 19.31
CA GLU A 123 -2.23 -6.89 20.40
C GLU A 123 -2.98 -7.50 21.59
N LYS A 124 -4.22 -7.05 21.86
CA LYS A 124 -5.00 -7.49 23.04
C LYS A 124 -5.90 -8.69 22.77
N VAL A 125 -6.62 -8.67 21.65
CA VAL A 125 -7.68 -9.63 21.31
C VAL A 125 -7.15 -10.78 20.45
N GLY A 126 -6.07 -10.54 19.70
CA GLY A 126 -5.45 -11.50 18.80
C GLY A 126 -5.47 -11.02 17.36
N ALA A 127 -4.30 -10.99 16.74
CA ALA A 127 -4.11 -10.40 15.43
C ALA A 127 -4.71 -11.23 14.30
N LYS A 128 -4.85 -12.56 14.48
CA LYS A 128 -5.53 -13.44 13.50
C LYS A 128 -6.94 -12.95 13.20
N TRP A 129 -7.72 -12.72 14.26
CA TRP A 129 -9.14 -12.40 14.13
C TRP A 129 -9.37 -10.95 13.73
N ILE A 130 -8.56 -10.01 14.22
CA ILE A 130 -8.65 -8.61 13.81
C ILE A 130 -8.27 -8.46 12.33
N TYR A 131 -7.20 -9.10 11.88
CA TYR A 131 -6.81 -9.09 10.47
C TYR A 131 -7.87 -9.74 9.58
N GLY A 132 -8.23 -11.00 9.87
CA GLY A 132 -9.21 -11.74 9.06
C GLY A 132 -10.59 -11.10 9.06
N GLY A 133 -11.06 -10.66 10.24
CA GLY A 133 -12.33 -9.97 10.39
C GLY A 133 -12.37 -8.65 9.62
N GLY A 134 -11.27 -7.88 9.62
CA GLY A 134 -11.15 -6.68 8.79
C GLY A 134 -11.33 -6.96 7.30
N VAL A 135 -10.62 -7.97 6.77
CA VAL A 135 -10.76 -8.39 5.37
C VAL A 135 -12.18 -8.88 5.06
N LEU A 136 -12.80 -9.65 5.96
CA LEU A 136 -14.18 -10.12 5.80
C LEU A 136 -15.18 -8.96 5.76
N ILE A 137 -15.05 -8.00 6.68
CA ILE A 137 -15.92 -6.82 6.73
C ILE A 137 -15.82 -6.05 5.42
N THR A 138 -14.60 -5.76 4.96
CA THR A 138 -14.37 -5.10 3.67
C THR A 138 -14.96 -5.90 2.51
N ALA A 139 -14.79 -7.23 2.50
CA ALA A 139 -15.32 -8.09 1.45
C ALA A 139 -16.86 -8.12 1.41
N ILE A 140 -17.53 -8.23 2.57
CA ILE A 140 -18.99 -8.20 2.66
C ILE A 140 -19.53 -6.86 2.17
N PHE A 141 -18.95 -5.76 2.64
CA PHE A 141 -19.39 -4.44 2.20
C PHE A 141 -19.11 -4.19 0.71
N SER A 142 -18.01 -4.75 0.18
CA SER A 142 -17.76 -4.77 -1.26
C SER A 142 -18.86 -5.48 -2.04
N LEU A 143 -19.32 -6.65 -1.58
CA LEU A 143 -20.48 -7.34 -2.19
C LEU A 143 -21.76 -6.51 -2.14
N LEU A 144 -21.92 -5.67 -1.12
CA LEU A 144 -23.09 -4.79 -0.94
C LEU A 144 -22.98 -3.49 -1.75
N THR A 145 -21.81 -3.14 -2.26
CA THR A 145 -21.57 -1.88 -2.99
C THR A 145 -22.50 -1.69 -4.19
N PRO A 146 -22.73 -2.69 -5.06
CA PRO A 146 -23.71 -2.54 -6.14
C PRO A 146 -25.14 -2.30 -5.67
N LEU A 147 -25.57 -2.99 -4.61
CA LEU A 147 -26.90 -2.78 -4.02
C LEU A 147 -27.02 -1.38 -3.42
N ALA A 148 -25.97 -0.91 -2.73
CA ALA A 148 -25.92 0.42 -2.15
C ALA A 148 -25.98 1.53 -3.21
N ALA A 149 -25.45 1.28 -4.42
CA ALA A 149 -25.55 2.22 -5.54
C ALA A 149 -27.01 2.47 -5.94
N SER A 150 -27.80 1.39 -6.02
CA SER A 150 -29.24 1.48 -6.35
C SER A 150 -30.07 2.21 -5.30
N TRP A 151 -29.64 2.21 -4.02
CA TRP A 151 -30.33 2.89 -2.92
C TRP A 151 -29.98 4.37 -2.80
N GLY A 152 -28.92 4.82 -3.47
CA GLY A 152 -28.52 6.22 -3.56
C GLY A 152 -27.19 6.55 -2.88
N ILE A 153 -26.76 7.80 -3.06
CA ILE A 153 -25.41 8.29 -2.69
C ILE A 153 -25.11 8.08 -1.20
N GLY A 154 -26.07 8.34 -0.31
CA GLY A 154 -25.88 8.19 1.14
C GLY A 154 -25.57 6.75 1.55
N ALA A 155 -26.27 5.78 0.96
CA ALA A 155 -26.01 4.35 1.19
C ALA A 155 -24.62 3.96 0.66
N PHE A 156 -24.28 4.41 -0.55
CA PHE A 156 -22.97 4.14 -1.16
C PHE A 156 -21.81 4.70 -0.32
N VAL A 157 -21.90 5.96 0.12
CA VAL A 157 -20.90 6.59 0.99
C VAL A 157 -20.78 5.83 2.32
N THR A 158 -21.90 5.39 2.89
CA THR A 158 -21.90 4.61 4.15
C THR A 158 -21.16 3.28 3.98
N VAL A 159 -21.45 2.54 2.90
CA VAL A 159 -20.74 1.29 2.60
C VAL A 159 -19.25 1.53 2.40
N ARG A 160 -18.85 2.59 1.68
CA ARG A 160 -17.44 2.95 1.50
C ARG A 160 -16.73 3.26 2.82
N VAL A 161 -17.38 3.98 3.73
CA VAL A 161 -16.82 4.23 5.07
C VAL A 161 -16.65 2.91 5.83
N LEU A 162 -17.63 1.99 5.76
CA LEU A 162 -17.57 0.69 6.42
C LEU A 162 -16.48 -0.24 5.85
N GLU A 163 -16.29 -0.23 4.53
CA GLU A 163 -15.15 -0.90 3.88
C GLU A 163 -13.81 -0.39 4.42
N GLY A 164 -13.67 0.94 4.52
CA GLY A 164 -12.49 1.60 5.08
C GLY A 164 -12.25 1.24 6.55
N LEU A 165 -13.32 1.18 7.36
CA LEU A 165 -13.23 0.76 8.77
C LEU A 165 -12.72 -0.69 8.90
N GLY A 166 -13.20 -1.60 8.04
CA GLY A 166 -12.70 -2.98 7.99
C GLY A 166 -11.24 -3.05 7.54
N GLU A 167 -10.86 -2.23 6.57
CA GLU A 167 -9.54 -2.30 5.97
C GLU A 167 -8.45 -1.62 6.81
N GLY A 168 -8.79 -0.60 7.61
CA GLY A 168 -7.82 0.16 8.41
C GLY A 168 -7.12 -0.65 9.49
N VAL A 169 -7.70 -1.77 9.94
CA VAL A 169 -7.07 -2.66 10.93
C VAL A 169 -6.07 -3.64 10.32
N THR A 170 -6.01 -3.75 8.99
CA THR A 170 -5.28 -4.83 8.30
C THR A 170 -3.76 -4.73 8.46
N PHE A 171 -3.16 -3.58 8.10
CA PHE A 171 -1.73 -3.31 8.24
C PHE A 171 -1.19 -3.50 9.66
N PRO A 172 -1.78 -2.86 10.70
CA PRO A 172 -1.24 -3.01 12.06
C PRO A 172 -1.38 -4.45 12.57
N SER A 173 -2.49 -5.13 12.26
CA SER A 173 -2.66 -6.55 12.62
C SER A 173 -1.65 -7.46 11.91
N MET A 174 -1.34 -7.18 10.64
CA MET A 174 -0.34 -7.94 9.89
C MET A 174 1.05 -7.82 10.51
N ASN A 175 1.44 -6.63 10.93
CA ASN A 175 2.70 -6.42 11.64
C ASN A 175 2.76 -7.23 12.95
N THR A 176 1.64 -7.32 13.68
CA THR A 176 1.54 -8.18 14.87
C THR A 176 1.68 -9.68 14.52
N ILE A 177 1.04 -10.15 13.44
CA ILE A 177 1.17 -11.55 12.97
C ILE A 177 2.62 -11.87 12.58
N ILE A 178 3.24 -11.02 11.77
CA ILE A 178 4.66 -11.13 11.40
C ILE A 178 5.51 -11.16 12.66
N SER A 179 5.16 -10.36 13.67
CA SER A 179 5.92 -10.33 14.91
C SER A 179 5.87 -11.65 15.69
N ASN A 180 4.74 -12.36 15.58
CA ASN A 180 4.48 -13.61 16.28
C ASN A 180 5.07 -14.83 15.56
N TRP A 181 5.04 -14.85 14.23
CA TRP A 181 5.36 -16.01 13.40
C TRP A 181 6.72 -15.97 12.71
N ALA A 182 7.27 -14.78 12.44
CA ALA A 182 8.53 -14.66 11.73
C ALA A 182 9.75 -14.75 12.68
N PRO A 183 10.74 -15.63 12.40
CA PRO A 183 12.04 -15.60 13.08
C PRO A 183 12.73 -14.24 12.86
N LYS A 184 13.46 -13.72 13.85
CA LYS A 184 14.10 -12.39 13.76
C LYS A 184 14.92 -12.17 12.48
N LEU A 185 15.75 -13.15 12.11
CA LEU A 185 16.63 -13.08 10.93
C LEU A 185 15.86 -13.11 9.60
N GLU A 186 14.68 -13.73 9.58
CA GLU A 186 13.84 -13.85 8.37
C GLU A 186 12.72 -12.79 8.31
N ARG A 187 12.48 -12.05 9.42
CA ARG A 187 11.34 -11.15 9.58
C ARG A 187 11.24 -10.11 8.47
N SER A 188 12.35 -9.47 8.10
CA SER A 188 12.37 -8.47 7.04
C SER A 188 11.92 -9.08 5.70
N ARG A 189 12.46 -10.25 5.33
CA ARG A 189 12.11 -10.95 4.07
C ARG A 189 10.65 -11.37 4.03
N ILE A 190 10.14 -11.92 5.13
CA ILE A 190 8.72 -12.32 5.26
C ILE A 190 7.82 -11.09 5.16
N SER A 191 8.17 -9.99 5.84
CA SER A 191 7.43 -8.74 5.80
C SER A 191 7.39 -8.18 4.37
N THR A 192 8.54 -8.03 3.71
CA THR A 192 8.61 -7.54 2.33
C THR A 192 7.77 -8.39 1.40
N PHE A 193 7.88 -9.72 1.48
CA PHE A 193 7.07 -10.62 0.66
C PHE A 193 5.57 -10.35 0.85
N ILE A 194 5.09 -10.31 2.09
CA ILE A 194 3.66 -10.06 2.40
C ILE A 194 3.20 -8.70 1.84
N HIS A 195 3.97 -7.64 2.05
CA HIS A 195 3.61 -6.30 1.60
C HIS A 195 3.64 -6.14 0.08
N THR A 196 4.48 -6.91 -0.64
CA THR A 196 4.42 -6.98 -2.11
C THR A 196 3.04 -7.44 -2.61
N GLY A 197 2.30 -8.21 -1.81
CA GLY A 197 0.92 -8.61 -2.11
C GLY A 197 0.01 -7.40 -2.37
N ALA A 198 0.17 -6.31 -1.61
CA ALA A 198 -0.59 -5.07 -1.81
C ALA A 198 -0.38 -4.46 -3.20
N GLN A 199 0.88 -4.35 -3.63
CA GLN A 199 1.22 -3.79 -4.95
C GLN A 199 0.72 -4.68 -6.09
N MET A 200 0.84 -6.00 -5.93
CA MET A 200 0.27 -6.96 -6.86
C MET A 200 -1.26 -6.84 -6.93
N GLY A 201 -1.92 -6.57 -5.81
CA GLY A 201 -3.36 -6.28 -5.78
C GLY A 201 -3.74 -5.12 -6.70
N ASN A 202 -3.01 -4.00 -6.64
CA ASN A 202 -3.24 -2.86 -7.54
C ASN A 202 -3.04 -3.22 -9.01
N VAL A 203 -1.88 -3.83 -9.32
CA VAL A 203 -1.48 -4.16 -10.69
C VAL A 203 -2.46 -5.11 -11.38
N PHE A 204 -2.95 -6.12 -10.67
CA PHE A 204 -3.88 -7.10 -11.24
C PHE A 204 -5.33 -6.65 -11.17
N SER A 205 -5.73 -5.89 -10.15
CA SER A 205 -7.13 -5.47 -10.00
C SER A 205 -7.55 -4.48 -11.07
N MET A 206 -6.69 -3.55 -11.50
CA MET A 206 -7.10 -2.55 -12.50
C MET A 206 -7.48 -3.16 -13.86
N PRO A 207 -6.66 -4.04 -14.50
CA PRO A 207 -7.03 -4.65 -15.77
C PRO A 207 -8.20 -5.63 -15.63
N ILE A 208 -8.25 -6.40 -14.53
CA ILE A 208 -9.37 -7.31 -14.26
C ILE A 208 -10.67 -6.52 -14.08
N SER A 209 -10.65 -5.40 -13.37
CA SER A 209 -11.82 -4.54 -13.17
C SER A 209 -12.29 -3.91 -14.50
N GLY A 210 -11.36 -3.47 -15.36
CA GLY A 210 -11.69 -2.95 -16.68
C GLY A 210 -12.31 -4.01 -17.59
N TRP A 211 -11.77 -5.23 -17.58
CA TRP A 211 -12.31 -6.36 -18.33
C TRP A 211 -13.70 -6.78 -17.81
N LEU A 212 -13.85 -6.96 -16.51
CA LEU A 212 -15.12 -7.31 -15.86
C LEU A 212 -16.21 -6.27 -16.14
N SER A 213 -15.89 -4.97 -16.03
CA SER A 213 -16.83 -3.88 -16.31
C SER A 213 -17.30 -3.83 -17.77
N SER A 214 -16.47 -4.28 -18.71
CA SER A 214 -16.83 -4.38 -20.15
C SER A 214 -17.63 -5.63 -20.52
N SER A 215 -17.63 -6.65 -19.64
CA SER A 215 -18.28 -7.93 -19.90
C SER A 215 -19.77 -7.91 -19.55
N ASP A 216 -20.61 -8.77 -20.13
CA ASP A 216 -22.01 -8.95 -19.71
C ASP A 216 -22.15 -9.74 -18.40
N LEU A 217 -21.03 -10.11 -17.79
CA LEU A 217 -20.99 -11.02 -16.65
C LEU A 217 -21.56 -10.28 -15.43
N LEU A 218 -22.52 -10.91 -14.71
CA LEU A 218 -23.14 -10.40 -13.49
C LEU A 218 -23.61 -8.92 -13.56
N GLY A 219 -24.09 -8.47 -14.73
CA GLY A 219 -24.62 -7.12 -14.91
C GLY A 219 -23.59 -6.03 -15.24
N GLY A 220 -22.36 -6.40 -15.65
CA GLY A 220 -21.33 -5.46 -16.08
C GLY A 220 -20.47 -4.96 -14.93
N TRP A 221 -20.43 -3.65 -14.66
CA TRP A 221 -19.60 -3.09 -13.57
C TRP A 221 -19.86 -3.70 -12.17
N PRO A 222 -21.08 -4.14 -11.77
CA PRO A 222 -21.30 -4.80 -10.49
C PRO A 222 -20.44 -6.06 -10.29
N SER A 223 -20.09 -6.74 -11.38
CA SER A 223 -19.28 -7.97 -11.35
C SER A 223 -17.92 -7.77 -10.70
N VAL A 224 -17.34 -6.58 -10.81
CA VAL A 224 -16.06 -6.23 -10.18
C VAL A 224 -16.14 -6.43 -8.67
N PHE A 225 -17.19 -5.88 -8.06
CA PHE A 225 -17.43 -5.96 -6.63
C PHE A 225 -17.79 -7.39 -6.19
N TYR A 226 -18.60 -8.09 -6.99
CA TYR A 226 -18.96 -9.49 -6.69
C TYR A 226 -17.76 -10.44 -6.72
N VAL A 227 -16.88 -10.31 -7.71
CA VAL A 227 -15.70 -11.16 -7.85
C VAL A 227 -14.71 -10.92 -6.72
N PHE A 228 -14.29 -9.66 -6.50
CA PHE A 228 -13.30 -9.35 -5.45
C PHE A 228 -13.85 -9.56 -4.03
N GLY A 229 -15.11 -9.21 -3.78
CA GLY A 229 -15.78 -9.47 -2.50
C GLY A 229 -15.90 -10.98 -2.21
N THR A 230 -16.27 -11.79 -3.21
CA THR A 230 -16.36 -13.26 -3.03
C THR A 230 -14.98 -13.87 -2.78
N LEU A 231 -13.95 -13.43 -3.50
CA LEU A 231 -12.56 -13.87 -3.27
C LEU A 231 -12.09 -13.51 -1.86
N GLY A 232 -12.44 -12.31 -1.35
CA GLY A 232 -12.15 -11.90 0.02
C GLY A 232 -12.84 -12.79 1.07
N CYS A 233 -14.12 -13.10 0.87
CA CYS A 233 -14.88 -14.01 1.74
C CYS A 233 -14.30 -15.43 1.74
N LEU A 234 -14.00 -16.00 0.56
CA LEU A 234 -13.37 -17.32 0.43
C LEU A 234 -11.99 -17.34 1.09
N TRP A 235 -11.21 -16.29 0.90
CA TRP A 235 -9.91 -16.13 1.56
C TRP A 235 -10.07 -16.09 3.08
N PHE A 236 -11.08 -15.40 3.63
CA PHE A 236 -11.32 -15.39 5.07
C PHE A 236 -11.66 -16.79 5.62
N LEU A 237 -12.46 -17.58 4.88
CA LEU A 237 -12.74 -18.96 5.28
C LEU A 237 -11.44 -19.77 5.37
N LEU A 238 -10.59 -19.70 4.36
CA LEU A 238 -9.27 -20.36 4.37
C LEU A 238 -8.38 -19.84 5.52
N TRP A 239 -8.35 -18.52 5.75
CA TRP A 239 -7.60 -17.89 6.83
C TRP A 239 -8.05 -18.38 8.21
N SER A 240 -9.37 -18.46 8.42
CA SER A 240 -9.96 -18.87 9.70
C SER A 240 -9.58 -20.30 10.09
N ILE A 241 -9.46 -21.20 9.10
CA ILE A 241 -9.15 -22.62 9.28
C ILE A 241 -7.64 -22.86 9.38
N LEU A 242 -6.84 -22.24 8.50
CA LEU A 242 -5.42 -22.57 8.34
C LEU A 242 -4.47 -21.79 9.25
N VAL A 243 -4.87 -20.60 9.71
CA VAL A 243 -4.00 -19.73 10.50
C VAL A 243 -4.33 -19.82 11.99
N TYR A 244 -3.31 -19.77 12.83
CA TYR A 244 -3.42 -19.79 14.29
C TYR A 244 -2.77 -18.54 14.89
N GLU A 245 -3.26 -18.09 16.05
CA GLU A 245 -2.80 -16.84 16.67
C GLU A 245 -1.31 -16.89 17.03
N THR A 246 -0.89 -17.97 17.69
CA THR A 246 0.51 -18.17 18.08
C THR A 246 1.07 -19.47 17.53
N PRO A 247 2.38 -19.55 17.26
CA PRO A 247 3.03 -20.80 16.87
C PRO A 247 2.78 -21.93 17.88
N LYS A 248 2.67 -21.63 19.18
CA LYS A 248 2.39 -22.62 20.24
C LYS A 248 1.00 -23.24 20.15
N SER A 249 0.02 -22.48 19.65
CA SER A 249 -1.37 -22.95 19.51
C SER A 249 -1.60 -23.79 18.25
N HIS A 250 -0.62 -23.89 17.36
CA HIS A 250 -0.78 -24.58 16.08
C HIS A 250 -0.62 -26.11 16.24
N PRO A 251 -1.65 -26.93 15.94
CA PRO A 251 -1.63 -28.36 16.25
C PRO A 251 -0.61 -29.17 15.43
N GLY A 252 -0.30 -28.72 14.21
CA GLY A 252 0.61 -29.40 13.29
C GLY A 252 1.98 -28.74 13.10
N ILE A 253 2.49 -28.00 14.09
CA ILE A 253 3.81 -27.38 14.02
C ILE A 253 4.88 -28.34 14.56
N SER A 254 6.01 -28.47 13.86
CA SER A 254 7.15 -29.27 14.33
C SER A 254 7.85 -28.58 15.49
N SER A 255 8.29 -29.37 16.47
CA SER A 255 9.13 -28.93 17.59
C SER A 255 10.38 -28.16 17.13
N ARG A 256 10.99 -28.55 15.99
CA ARG A 256 12.14 -27.86 15.41
C ARG A 256 11.77 -26.47 14.88
N GLU A 257 10.61 -26.31 14.25
CA GLU A 257 10.16 -25.01 13.76
C GLU A 257 9.77 -24.10 14.92
N LEU A 258 9.06 -24.63 15.91
CA LEU A 258 8.68 -23.88 17.10
C LEU A 258 9.93 -23.36 17.85
N GLN A 259 10.93 -24.21 18.03
CA GLN A 259 12.22 -23.82 18.59
C GLN A 259 12.94 -22.80 17.70
N HIS A 260 12.90 -22.94 16.38
CA HIS A 260 13.53 -21.98 15.47
C HIS A 260 12.91 -20.57 15.57
N ILE A 261 11.58 -20.48 15.70
CA ILE A 261 10.87 -19.22 15.90
C ILE A 261 11.16 -18.63 17.29
N GLN A 262 11.25 -19.48 18.33
CA GLN A 262 11.46 -19.05 19.71
C GLN A 262 12.92 -18.72 20.05
N LYS A 263 13.90 -19.46 19.50
CA LYS A 263 15.34 -19.36 19.81
C LYS A 263 15.91 -17.95 19.59
N ASN A 264 15.22 -17.14 18.79
CA ASN A 264 15.61 -15.76 18.51
C ASN A 264 14.64 -14.72 19.08
N LYS A 265 13.49 -15.08 19.69
CA LYS A 265 12.71 -14.09 20.45
C LYS A 265 13.46 -13.84 21.75
N ASP A 266 13.72 -12.59 22.12
CA ASP A 266 14.43 -12.31 23.37
C ASP A 266 13.66 -12.98 24.52
N ASP A 267 14.34 -13.87 25.26
CA ASP A 267 13.77 -14.61 26.40
C ASP A 267 13.36 -13.71 27.57
N LYS A 268 13.55 -12.39 27.45
CA LYS A 268 13.03 -11.40 28.38
C LYS A 268 11.99 -10.56 27.65
N PRO A 269 10.80 -10.34 28.24
CA PRO A 269 9.96 -9.24 27.82
C PRO A 269 10.75 -7.95 28.08
N GLN A 270 11.51 -7.48 27.09
CA GLN A 270 11.95 -6.10 27.11
C GLN A 270 10.66 -5.29 27.23
N LYS A 271 10.48 -4.61 28.36
CA LYS A 271 9.42 -3.62 28.49
C LYS A 271 9.54 -2.73 27.26
N LYS A 272 8.53 -2.75 26.37
CA LYS A 272 8.52 -1.87 25.20
C LYS A 272 8.96 -0.49 25.69
N PRO A 273 10.05 0.08 25.15
CA PRO A 273 10.54 1.36 25.63
C PRO A 273 9.37 2.34 25.58
N LYS A 274 9.16 3.08 26.69
CA LYS A 274 8.06 4.05 26.74
C LYS A 274 8.29 5.05 25.61
N VAL A 275 7.32 5.15 24.70
CA VAL A 275 7.43 6.05 23.55
C VAL A 275 7.48 7.49 24.09
N PRO A 276 8.54 8.24 23.77
CA PRO A 276 8.75 9.57 24.30
C PRO A 276 8.01 10.58 23.40
N TRP A 277 6.68 10.59 23.53
CA TRP A 277 5.76 11.29 22.63
C TRP A 277 6.13 12.76 22.39
N LEU A 278 6.44 13.50 23.46
CA LEU A 278 6.79 14.91 23.35
C LEU A 278 8.04 15.11 22.51
N THR A 279 9.13 14.40 22.81
CA THR A 279 10.39 14.55 22.05
C THR A 279 10.27 14.11 20.59
N LEU A 280 9.39 13.14 20.31
CA LEU A 280 9.15 12.66 18.95
C LEU A 280 8.42 13.75 18.15
N PHE A 281 7.34 14.32 18.68
CA PHE A 281 6.57 15.38 18.03
C PHE A 281 7.22 16.77 18.08
N THR A 282 8.23 17.00 18.91
CA THR A 282 9.04 18.23 18.85
C THR A 282 10.27 18.09 17.95
N SER A 283 10.60 16.89 17.46
CA SER A 283 11.79 16.67 16.66
C SER A 283 11.59 17.03 15.19
N LEU A 284 12.49 17.87 14.66
CA LEU A 284 12.44 18.32 13.28
C LEU A 284 12.63 17.17 12.26
N PRO A 285 13.52 16.17 12.49
CA PRO A 285 13.63 15.01 11.59
C PRO A 285 12.33 14.21 11.49
N MET A 286 11.57 14.06 12.58
CA MET A 286 10.27 13.37 12.54
C MET A 286 9.27 14.14 11.66
N TRP A 287 9.16 15.46 11.82
CA TRP A 287 8.31 16.29 10.96
C TRP A 287 8.72 16.25 9.50
N SER A 288 10.03 16.17 9.21
CA SER A 288 10.51 16.04 7.83
C SER A 288 9.96 14.78 7.16
N VAL A 289 9.96 13.65 7.87
CA VAL A 289 9.45 12.37 7.36
C VAL A 289 7.92 12.38 7.26
N ILE A 290 7.22 12.97 8.23
CA ILE A 290 5.75 13.16 8.17
C ILE A 290 5.37 13.94 6.91
N ILE A 291 6.00 15.09 6.68
CA ILE A 291 5.68 15.98 5.55
C ILE A 291 6.04 15.32 4.22
N ALA A 292 7.17 14.61 4.13
CA ALA A 292 7.52 13.84 2.93
C ALA A 292 6.49 12.75 2.62
N HIS A 293 6.03 12.03 3.65
CA HIS A 293 5.04 10.97 3.49
C HIS A 293 3.67 11.53 3.07
N ILE A 294 3.25 12.67 3.62
CA ILE A 294 2.04 13.38 3.16
C ILE A 294 2.18 13.77 1.68
N GLY A 295 3.30 14.37 1.29
CA GLY A 295 3.54 14.79 -0.09
C GLY A 295 3.50 13.62 -1.06
N HIS A 296 4.17 12.51 -0.72
CA HIS A 296 4.11 11.25 -1.46
C HIS A 296 2.67 10.75 -1.61
N ASN A 297 1.95 10.54 -0.50
CA ASN A 297 0.61 9.96 -0.53
C ASN A 297 -0.41 10.88 -1.21
N PHE A 298 -0.22 12.20 -1.17
CA PHE A 298 -1.11 13.13 -1.86
C PHE A 298 -1.13 12.87 -3.36
N GLY A 299 0.03 12.88 -4.02
CA GLY A 299 0.08 12.64 -5.46
C GLY A 299 -0.07 11.17 -5.85
N PHE A 300 0.45 10.23 -5.06
CA PHE A 300 0.27 8.80 -5.30
C PHE A 300 -1.21 8.41 -5.28
N LEU A 301 -1.97 8.85 -4.26
CA LEU A 301 -3.39 8.51 -4.14
C LEU A 301 -4.24 9.21 -5.19
N ILE A 302 -3.95 10.48 -5.55
CA ILE A 302 -4.64 11.16 -6.66
C ILE A 302 -4.46 10.37 -7.95
N LEU A 303 -3.25 9.96 -8.29
CA LEU A 303 -3.05 9.15 -9.48
C LEU A 303 -3.74 7.79 -9.35
N LEU A 304 -3.70 7.15 -8.18
CA LEU A 304 -4.32 5.85 -7.96
C LEU A 304 -5.85 5.87 -8.13
N THR A 305 -6.52 6.93 -7.66
CA THR A 305 -7.98 7.02 -7.70
C THR A 305 -8.50 7.71 -8.96
N GLU A 306 -7.76 8.67 -9.52
CA GLU A 306 -8.27 9.55 -10.57
C GLU A 306 -7.66 9.31 -11.95
N LEU A 307 -6.57 8.55 -12.06
CA LEU A 307 -5.95 8.25 -13.36
C LEU A 307 -6.92 7.56 -14.32
N PRO A 308 -7.72 6.54 -13.92
CA PRO A 308 -8.69 5.93 -14.83
C PRO A 308 -9.71 6.95 -15.36
N THR A 309 -10.18 7.86 -14.49
CA THR A 309 -11.11 8.93 -14.86
C THR A 309 -10.47 9.89 -15.86
N TYR A 310 -9.21 10.29 -15.66
CA TYR A 310 -8.48 11.16 -16.58
C TYR A 310 -8.30 10.50 -17.97
N LEU A 311 -7.85 9.24 -18.02
CA LEU A 311 -7.64 8.52 -19.27
C LEU A 311 -8.94 8.32 -20.06
N SER A 312 -10.07 8.14 -19.38
CA SER A 312 -11.37 8.01 -20.03
C SER A 312 -11.97 9.35 -20.44
N SER A 313 -11.98 10.35 -19.56
CA SER A 313 -12.66 11.64 -19.81
C SER A 313 -11.90 12.58 -20.75
N ILE A 314 -10.57 12.57 -20.72
CA ILE A 314 -9.72 13.48 -21.51
C ILE A 314 -9.15 12.79 -22.74
N LEU A 315 -8.69 11.55 -22.60
CA LEU A 315 -8.04 10.81 -23.69
C LEU A 315 -8.96 9.83 -24.41
N HIS A 316 -10.21 9.70 -23.96
CA HIS A 316 -11.26 8.85 -24.58
C HIS A 316 -10.87 7.38 -24.70
N PHE A 317 -9.99 6.87 -23.82
CA PHE A 317 -9.68 5.44 -23.80
C PHE A 317 -10.89 4.64 -23.30
N ASN A 318 -11.19 3.55 -24.00
CA ASN A 318 -12.21 2.59 -23.58
C ASN A 318 -11.84 1.94 -22.23
N ILE A 319 -12.84 1.43 -21.50
CA ILE A 319 -12.68 0.88 -20.14
C ILE A 319 -11.63 -0.25 -20.07
N LYS A 320 -11.53 -1.09 -21.11
CA LYS A 320 -10.61 -2.23 -21.16
C LYS A 320 -9.16 -1.77 -21.30
N SER A 321 -8.86 -0.90 -22.27
CA SER A 321 -7.52 -0.32 -22.44
C SER A 321 -7.17 0.59 -21.27
N ASN A 322 -8.14 1.33 -20.74
CA ASN A 322 -7.97 2.16 -19.56
C ASN A 322 -7.51 1.36 -18.33
N GLY A 323 -8.13 0.20 -18.06
CA GLY A 323 -7.72 -0.69 -16.98
C GLY A 323 -6.27 -1.19 -17.14
N LEU A 324 -5.84 -1.50 -18.36
CA LEU A 324 -4.46 -1.93 -18.63
C LEU A 324 -3.45 -0.77 -18.53
N LEU A 325 -3.77 0.37 -19.13
CA LEU A 325 -2.91 1.56 -19.14
C LEU A 325 -2.77 2.18 -17.74
N SER A 326 -3.81 2.11 -16.93
CA SER A 326 -3.77 2.57 -15.54
C SER A 326 -2.85 1.72 -14.66
N ALA A 327 -2.67 0.43 -14.97
CA ALA A 327 -1.77 -0.45 -14.20
C ALA A 327 -0.28 -0.20 -14.48
N LEU A 328 0.05 0.28 -15.68
CA LEU A 328 1.43 0.41 -16.17
C LEU A 328 2.32 1.29 -15.26
N PRO A 329 1.91 2.51 -14.83
CA PRO A 329 2.74 3.34 -13.95
C PRO A 329 3.17 2.64 -12.66
N TYR A 330 2.28 1.86 -12.04
CA TYR A 330 2.55 1.15 -10.78
C TYR A 330 3.47 -0.06 -10.96
N ILE A 331 3.39 -0.76 -12.10
CA ILE A 331 4.35 -1.82 -12.44
C ILE A 331 5.76 -1.21 -12.55
N VAL A 332 5.88 -0.08 -13.25
CA VAL A 332 7.17 0.58 -13.46
C VAL A 332 7.71 1.19 -12.16
N GLU A 333 6.86 1.76 -11.30
CA GLU A 333 7.22 2.20 -9.95
C GLU A 333 7.79 1.03 -9.13
N ALA A 334 7.14 -0.13 -9.15
CA ALA A 334 7.63 -1.29 -8.43
C ALA A 334 9.02 -1.70 -8.93
N ILE A 335 9.25 -1.78 -10.24
CA ILE A 335 10.56 -2.11 -10.81
C ILE A 335 11.61 -1.05 -10.46
N SER A 336 11.26 0.23 -10.57
CA SER A 336 12.18 1.34 -10.30
C SER A 336 12.56 1.43 -8.82
N ALA A 337 11.64 1.14 -7.90
CA ALA A 337 11.92 1.11 -6.47
C ALA A 337 13.01 0.09 -6.11
N TRP A 338 13.02 -1.07 -6.76
CA TRP A 338 14.08 -2.08 -6.59
C TRP A 338 15.42 -1.60 -7.14
N ILE A 339 15.41 -0.97 -8.32
CA ILE A 339 16.62 -0.39 -8.93
C ILE A 339 17.20 0.69 -8.03
N PHE A 340 16.37 1.62 -7.54
CA PHE A 340 16.80 2.67 -6.63
C PHE A 340 17.28 2.13 -5.28
N SER A 341 16.67 1.06 -4.76
CA SER A 341 17.13 0.41 -3.52
C SER A 341 18.53 -0.17 -3.69
N PHE A 342 18.76 -0.88 -4.80
CA PHE A 342 20.08 -1.43 -5.12
C PHE A 342 21.15 -0.35 -5.34
N CYS A 343 20.79 0.73 -6.04
CA CYS A 343 21.66 1.89 -6.21
C CYS A 343 21.99 2.55 -4.87
N ALA A 344 20.99 2.74 -3.99
CA ALA A 344 21.19 3.32 -2.66
C ALA A 344 22.12 2.46 -1.81
N ASP A 345 21.97 1.14 -1.84
CA ASP A 345 22.84 0.21 -1.12
C ASP A 345 24.28 0.25 -1.65
N ARG A 346 24.48 0.28 -2.97
CA ARG A 346 25.83 0.44 -3.54
C ARG A 346 26.47 1.77 -3.17
N LEU A 347 25.72 2.87 -3.19
CA LEU A 347 26.20 4.18 -2.75
C LEU A 347 26.58 4.15 -1.26
N ARG A 348 25.77 3.50 -0.42
CA ARG A 348 26.04 3.31 1.00
C ARG A 348 27.31 2.49 1.23
N HIS A 349 27.48 1.38 0.52
CA HIS A 349 28.67 0.53 0.61
C HIS A 349 29.95 1.22 0.13
N SER A 350 29.84 2.17 -0.79
CA SER A 350 31.00 2.93 -1.26
C SER A 350 31.63 3.83 -0.19
N GLY A 351 30.88 4.17 0.87
CA GLY A 351 31.32 5.07 1.94
C GLY A 351 31.54 6.52 1.51
N LYS A 352 31.25 6.88 0.24
CA LYS A 352 31.52 8.21 -0.32
C LYS A 352 30.52 9.28 0.09
N LEU A 353 29.31 8.89 0.50
CA LEU A 353 28.21 9.78 0.85
C LEU A 353 27.66 9.42 2.22
N SER A 354 27.23 10.43 2.98
CA SER A 354 26.50 10.20 4.23
C SER A 354 25.15 9.54 3.95
N ILE A 355 24.64 8.74 4.89
CA ILE A 355 23.33 8.10 4.78
C ILE A 355 22.23 9.16 4.59
N THR A 356 22.30 10.25 5.36
CA THR A 356 21.36 11.38 5.23
C THR A 356 21.36 11.97 3.82
N THR A 357 22.53 12.19 3.22
CA THR A 357 22.63 12.68 1.83
C THR A 357 22.01 11.70 0.85
N ILE A 358 22.27 10.40 1.00
CA ILE A 358 21.66 9.36 0.16
C ILE A 358 20.13 9.44 0.26
N ARG A 359 19.56 9.46 1.48
CA ARG A 359 18.10 9.55 1.67
C ARG A 359 17.52 10.82 1.04
N LYS A 360 18.18 11.97 1.21
CA LYS A 360 17.76 13.24 0.61
C LYS A 360 17.76 13.21 -0.92
N VAL A 361 18.78 12.61 -1.54
CA VAL A 361 18.88 12.51 -3.01
C VAL A 361 17.75 11.63 -3.56
N PHE A 362 17.57 10.42 -3.05
CA PHE A 362 16.52 9.52 -3.53
C PHE A 362 15.12 10.05 -3.27
N ASN A 363 14.89 10.69 -2.13
CA ASN A 363 13.60 11.35 -1.85
C ASN A 363 13.35 12.56 -2.76
N SER A 364 14.40 13.32 -3.09
CA SER A 364 14.31 14.44 -4.03
C SER A 364 13.93 13.95 -5.43
N ILE A 365 14.53 12.88 -5.92
CA ILE A 365 14.14 12.22 -7.17
C ILE A 365 12.66 11.79 -7.10
N GLY A 366 12.28 11.18 -5.98
CA GLY A 366 10.94 10.66 -5.74
C GLY A 366 9.82 11.69 -5.61
N LEU A 367 10.13 12.98 -5.42
CA LEU A 367 9.11 14.03 -5.30
C LEU A 367 9.24 15.09 -6.39
N PHE A 368 10.43 15.61 -6.67
CA PHE A 368 10.63 16.59 -7.74
C PHE A 368 10.49 15.98 -9.14
N GLY A 369 10.89 14.72 -9.31
CA GLY A 369 10.72 13.99 -10.58
C GLY A 369 9.25 13.92 -11.01
N PRO A 370 8.36 13.33 -10.19
CA PRO A 370 6.92 13.33 -10.46
C PRO A 370 6.33 14.72 -10.66
N ALA A 371 6.76 15.73 -9.87
CA ALA A 371 6.30 17.10 -10.03
C ALA A 371 6.60 17.65 -11.44
N ALA A 372 7.84 17.49 -11.92
CA ALA A 372 8.23 17.92 -13.26
C ALA A 372 7.46 17.17 -14.36
N CYS A 373 7.26 15.86 -14.21
CA CYS A 373 6.47 15.07 -15.17
C CYS A 373 5.00 15.52 -15.22
N LEU A 374 4.37 15.80 -14.07
CA LEU A 374 2.99 16.29 -14.01
C LEU A 374 2.84 17.68 -14.65
N LEU A 375 3.82 18.58 -14.46
CA LEU A 375 3.88 19.84 -15.20
C LEU A 375 4.01 19.60 -16.71
N GLY A 376 4.82 18.61 -17.11
CA GLY A 376 4.94 18.16 -18.50
C GLY A 376 3.60 17.72 -19.10
N VAL A 377 2.75 17.02 -18.34
CA VAL A 377 1.42 16.59 -18.80
C VAL A 377 0.55 17.80 -19.18
N THR A 378 0.62 18.90 -18.41
CA THR A 378 -0.17 20.11 -18.68
C THR A 378 0.16 20.79 -20.02
N VAL A 379 1.39 20.60 -20.51
CA VAL A 379 1.87 21.19 -21.78
C VAL A 379 1.92 20.19 -22.93
N SER A 380 1.55 18.92 -22.69
CA SER A 380 1.66 17.83 -23.67
C SER A 380 0.57 17.84 -24.76
N GLY A 381 -0.38 18.77 -24.71
CA GLY A 381 -1.46 18.86 -25.69
C GLY A 381 -2.39 17.64 -25.61
N CYS A 382 -2.76 17.11 -26.78
CA CYS A 382 -3.62 15.93 -26.94
C CYS A 382 -2.82 14.72 -27.47
N ASN A 383 -1.60 14.51 -26.99
CA ASN A 383 -0.78 13.36 -27.37
C ASN A 383 -0.85 12.26 -26.29
N PRO A 384 -1.61 11.16 -26.51
CA PRO A 384 -1.81 10.13 -25.50
C PRO A 384 -0.51 9.40 -25.11
N GLU A 385 0.34 9.10 -26.09
CA GLU A 385 1.59 8.36 -25.86
C GLU A 385 2.54 9.15 -24.93
N LEU A 386 2.66 10.46 -25.18
CA LEU A 386 3.46 11.34 -24.35
C LEU A 386 2.89 11.44 -22.93
N ILE A 387 1.57 11.59 -22.80
CA ILE A 387 0.90 11.73 -21.50
C ILE A 387 1.04 10.45 -20.66
N ILE A 388 0.79 9.28 -21.25
CA ILE A 388 0.97 7.98 -20.58
C ILE A 388 2.44 7.77 -20.23
N GLY A 389 3.36 8.12 -21.13
CA GLY A 389 4.80 8.09 -20.89
C GLY A 389 5.21 8.97 -19.70
N LEU A 390 4.64 10.17 -19.57
CA LEU A 390 4.89 11.08 -18.46
C LEU A 390 4.30 10.59 -17.14
N PHE A 391 3.08 10.04 -17.10
CA PHE A 391 2.54 9.42 -15.89
C PHE A 391 3.37 8.22 -15.44
N THR A 392 3.77 7.39 -16.40
CA THR A 392 4.61 6.21 -16.15
C THR A 392 5.98 6.63 -15.63
N LEU A 393 6.61 7.65 -16.24
CA LEU A 393 7.87 8.21 -15.78
C LEU A 393 7.74 8.88 -14.40
N ALA A 394 6.62 9.56 -14.13
CA ALA A 394 6.35 10.14 -12.83
C ALA A 394 6.37 9.05 -11.74
N MET A 395 5.61 7.97 -11.92
CA MET A 395 5.60 6.85 -10.96
C MET A 395 6.93 6.09 -10.92
N ALA A 396 7.61 5.94 -12.05
CA ALA A 396 8.97 5.40 -12.08
C ALA A 396 9.93 6.20 -11.18
N LEU A 397 9.94 7.54 -11.28
CA LEU A 397 10.78 8.39 -10.44
C LEU A 397 10.32 8.36 -8.99
N ASN A 398 8.99 8.31 -8.75
CA ASN A 398 8.39 8.23 -7.42
C ASN A 398 8.90 7.04 -6.61
N GLY A 399 9.22 5.91 -7.25
CA GLY A 399 9.87 4.75 -6.62
C GLY A 399 11.15 5.08 -5.82
N GLY A 400 11.79 6.23 -6.05
CA GLY A 400 12.93 6.71 -5.24
C GLY A 400 12.59 6.94 -3.77
N VAL A 401 11.32 7.19 -3.42
CA VAL A 401 10.87 7.42 -2.04
C VAL A 401 11.08 6.20 -1.12
N TYR A 402 11.05 4.98 -1.67
CA TYR A 402 11.30 3.75 -0.91
C TYR A 402 12.75 3.68 -0.40
N SER A 403 13.69 4.26 -1.15
CA SER A 403 15.09 4.44 -0.73
C SER A 403 15.35 5.75 0.02
N GLY A 404 14.34 6.62 0.11
CA GLY A 404 14.35 7.93 0.73
C GLY A 404 13.72 7.93 2.11
N PHE A 405 12.56 8.58 2.27
CA PHE A 405 11.91 8.74 3.57
C PHE A 405 11.48 7.40 4.20
N ASN A 406 11.10 6.40 3.39
CA ASN A 406 10.49 5.16 3.89
C ASN A 406 11.44 4.41 4.85
N VAL A 407 12.68 4.20 4.40
CA VAL A 407 13.75 3.57 5.19
C VAL A 407 14.35 4.48 6.27
N THR A 408 14.13 5.80 6.20
CA THR A 408 14.66 6.76 7.19
C THR A 408 14.13 6.51 8.60
N HIS A 409 12.93 5.94 8.74
CA HIS A 409 12.38 5.53 10.05
C HIS A 409 13.29 4.55 10.80
N VAL A 410 13.89 3.60 10.07
CA VAL A 410 14.82 2.60 10.63
C VAL A 410 16.16 3.21 10.94
N ASP A 411 16.66 4.08 10.06
CA ASP A 411 17.96 4.75 10.24
C ASP A 411 17.94 5.71 11.46
N MET A 412 16.82 6.42 11.70
CA MET A 412 16.69 7.34 12.85
C MET A 412 16.58 6.63 14.20
N ASN A 413 15.81 5.56 14.29
CA ASN A 413 15.70 4.77 15.52
C ASN A 413 15.13 3.37 15.22
N PRO A 414 15.94 2.30 15.20
CA PRO A 414 15.48 0.96 14.91
C PRO A 414 14.40 0.43 15.87
N ASP A 415 14.46 0.81 17.16
CA ASP A 415 13.53 0.34 18.19
C ASP A 415 12.14 0.96 18.04
N LEU A 416 12.07 2.20 17.55
CA LEU A 416 10.83 2.96 17.34
C LEU A 416 10.37 3.01 15.88
N ALA A 417 11.11 2.41 14.94
CA ALA A 417 10.86 2.50 13.49
C ALA A 417 9.43 2.12 13.09
N GLY A 418 8.88 1.06 13.70
CA GLY A 418 7.49 0.64 13.44
C GLY A 418 6.46 1.66 13.96
N THR A 419 6.71 2.25 15.13
CA THR A 419 5.84 3.28 15.73
C THR A 419 5.88 4.57 14.91
N THR A 420 7.08 5.03 14.54
CA THR A 420 7.23 6.24 13.73
C THR A 420 6.61 6.07 12.35
N PHE A 421 6.82 4.92 11.69
CA PHE A 421 6.16 4.60 10.42
C PHE A 421 4.63 4.57 10.55
N GLY A 422 4.11 3.95 11.61
CA GLY A 422 2.66 3.93 11.88
C GLY A 422 2.07 5.34 12.02
N ILE A 423 2.76 6.24 12.72
CA ILE A 423 2.33 7.65 12.86
C ILE A 423 2.35 8.35 11.50
N THR A 424 3.45 8.23 10.74
CA THR A 424 3.55 8.93 9.45
C THR A 424 2.53 8.39 8.46
N ASN A 425 2.29 7.08 8.44
CA ASN A 425 1.27 6.44 7.60
C ASN A 425 -0.16 6.88 7.98
N ALA A 426 -0.49 6.95 9.26
CA ALA A 426 -1.83 7.38 9.68
C ALA A 426 -2.11 8.84 9.26
N ILE A 427 -1.15 9.74 9.48
CA ILE A 427 -1.28 11.15 9.09
C ILE A 427 -1.30 11.28 7.55
N SER A 428 -0.43 10.57 6.84
CA SER A 428 -0.34 10.69 5.39
C SER A 428 -1.59 10.17 4.69
N ASN A 429 -2.28 9.16 5.21
CA ASN A 429 -3.53 8.66 4.62
C ASN A 429 -4.70 9.66 4.69
N LEU A 430 -4.59 10.75 5.48
CA LEU A 430 -5.55 11.86 5.39
C LEU A 430 -5.54 12.52 4.00
N SER A 431 -4.42 12.43 3.26
CA SER A 431 -4.34 12.92 1.88
C SER A 431 -5.31 12.18 0.96
N GLY A 432 -5.69 10.94 1.27
CA GLY A 432 -6.70 10.18 0.52
C GLY A 432 -8.12 10.72 0.66
N ILE A 433 -8.39 11.53 1.69
CA ILE A 433 -9.65 12.28 1.82
C ILE A 433 -9.58 13.57 0.98
N ILE A 434 -8.44 14.27 1.08
CA ILE A 434 -8.25 15.58 0.46
C ILE A 434 -8.12 15.46 -1.06
N GLY A 435 -7.36 14.48 -1.57
CA GLY A 435 -7.03 14.33 -3.00
C GLY A 435 -8.26 14.26 -3.91
N PRO A 436 -9.14 13.26 -3.76
CA PRO A 436 -10.37 13.16 -4.55
C PRO A 436 -11.30 14.37 -4.40
N THR A 437 -11.34 14.99 -3.21
CA THR A 437 -12.13 16.22 -2.97
C THR A 437 -11.57 17.40 -3.78
N VAL A 438 -10.25 17.55 -3.83
CA VAL A 438 -9.57 18.57 -4.65
C VAL A 438 -9.87 18.33 -6.12
N VAL A 439 -9.75 17.10 -6.61
CA VAL A 439 -10.05 16.76 -8.00
C VAL A 439 -11.50 17.11 -8.33
N GLY A 440 -12.46 16.64 -7.53
CA GLY A 440 -13.89 16.92 -7.73
C GLY A 440 -14.25 18.40 -7.69
N TYR A 441 -13.52 19.22 -6.93
CA TYR A 441 -13.69 20.68 -6.94
C TYR A 441 -13.23 21.32 -8.25
N PHE A 442 -12.03 20.97 -8.74
CA PHE A 442 -11.49 21.57 -9.96
C PHE A 442 -12.19 21.05 -11.23
N THR A 443 -12.66 19.81 -11.23
CA THR A 443 -13.37 19.22 -12.36
C THR A 443 -14.89 19.41 -12.29
N ALA A 444 -15.40 20.18 -11.32
CA ALA A 444 -16.83 20.48 -11.18
C ALA A 444 -17.40 21.28 -12.36
N SER A 445 -16.59 22.13 -13.00
CA SER A 445 -16.99 22.92 -14.18
C SER A 445 -16.81 22.18 -15.51
N GLY A 446 -16.53 20.87 -15.45
CA GLY A 446 -16.36 19.98 -16.61
C GLY A 446 -14.98 19.32 -16.64
N ALA A 447 -14.89 18.17 -17.30
CA ALA A 447 -13.64 17.45 -17.52
C ALA A 447 -12.83 18.10 -18.66
N THR A 448 -12.28 19.29 -18.40
CA THR A 448 -11.40 20.01 -19.36
C THR A 448 -9.93 19.81 -19.03
N ARG A 449 -9.04 19.95 -20.02
CA ARG A 449 -7.59 19.88 -19.77
C ARG A 449 -7.11 21.00 -18.86
N ALA A 450 -7.75 22.18 -18.92
CA ALA A 450 -7.43 23.31 -18.05
C ALA A 450 -7.77 23.00 -16.57
N ASN A 451 -8.93 22.38 -16.33
CA ASN A 451 -9.35 21.98 -14.99
C ASN A 451 -8.42 20.91 -14.40
N TRP A 452 -8.09 19.87 -15.18
CA TRP A 452 -7.11 18.86 -14.76
C TRP A 452 -5.69 19.42 -14.59
N SER A 453 -5.31 20.40 -15.40
CA SER A 453 -4.01 21.07 -15.23
C SER A 453 -3.92 21.76 -13.87
N SER A 454 -5.00 22.32 -13.36
CA SER A 454 -5.04 22.90 -12.00
C SER A 454 -4.79 21.85 -10.91
N VAL A 455 -5.36 20.64 -11.06
CA VAL A 455 -5.09 19.50 -10.17
C VAL A 455 -3.61 19.11 -10.22
N PHE A 456 -3.03 19.04 -11.42
CA PHE A 456 -1.61 18.71 -11.59
C PHE A 456 -0.68 19.81 -11.07
N TYR A 457 -1.02 21.10 -11.21
CA TYR A 457 -0.26 22.20 -10.62
C TYR A 457 -0.23 22.13 -9.09
N ILE A 458 -1.37 21.86 -8.46
CA ILE A 458 -1.43 21.70 -6.99
C ILE A 458 -0.62 20.48 -6.56
N THR A 459 -0.76 19.35 -7.26
CA THR A 459 -0.03 18.12 -6.94
C THR A 459 1.49 18.33 -7.08
N ALA A 460 1.94 18.98 -8.15
CA ALA A 460 3.34 19.34 -8.35
C ALA A 460 3.85 20.33 -7.28
N GLY A 461 3.03 21.30 -6.87
CA GLY A 461 3.32 22.21 -5.77
C GLY A 461 3.51 21.49 -4.44
N VAL A 462 2.59 20.58 -4.09
CA VAL A 462 2.67 19.75 -2.87
C VAL A 462 3.94 18.89 -2.88
N TYR A 463 4.22 18.19 -3.99
CA TYR A 463 5.45 17.42 -4.14
C TYR A 463 6.71 18.28 -3.96
N THR A 464 6.74 19.47 -4.55
CA THR A 464 7.89 20.37 -4.48
C THR A 464 8.11 20.91 -3.07
N VAL A 465 7.06 21.39 -2.40
CA VAL A 465 7.13 21.93 -1.04
C VAL A 465 7.53 20.84 -0.04
N CYS A 466 6.88 19.67 -0.09
CA CYS A 466 7.21 18.55 0.78
C CYS A 466 8.63 18.00 0.53
N GLY A 467 9.03 17.92 -0.74
CA GLY A 467 10.37 17.49 -1.13
C GLY A 467 11.46 18.46 -0.68
N ALA A 468 11.22 19.77 -0.82
CA ALA A 468 12.14 20.80 -0.35
C ALA A 468 12.28 20.77 1.17
N PHE A 469 11.17 20.61 1.90
CA PHE A 469 11.19 20.49 3.35
C PHE A 469 12.03 19.29 3.82
N PHE A 470 11.85 18.13 3.19
CA PHE A 470 12.66 16.95 3.48
C PHE A 470 14.15 17.15 3.11
N ALA A 471 14.43 17.71 1.94
CA ALA A 471 15.79 17.97 1.50
C ALA A 471 16.54 18.91 2.46
N MET A 472 15.87 19.91 3.03
CA MET A 472 16.45 20.82 4.01
C MET A 472 16.65 20.14 5.37
N PHE A 473 15.59 19.54 5.93
CA PHE A 473 15.53 19.22 7.36
C PHE A 473 15.67 17.74 7.72
N ALA A 474 15.67 16.82 6.74
CA ALA A 474 15.80 15.40 7.04
C ALA A 474 17.17 15.07 7.65
N SER A 475 17.15 14.14 8.59
CA SER A 475 18.34 13.49 9.14
C SER A 475 18.09 11.99 9.23
N ALA A 476 19.06 11.19 8.79
CA ALA A 476 19.07 9.74 8.93
C ALA A 476 20.06 9.30 10.02
N GLU A 477 20.49 10.21 10.90
CA GLU A 477 21.31 9.91 12.07
C GLU A 477 20.45 9.43 13.23
N LEU A 478 21.05 8.64 14.12
CA LEU A 478 20.38 8.09 15.29
C LEU A 478 19.85 9.22 16.18
N GLN A 479 18.54 9.26 16.38
CA GLN A 479 17.87 10.29 17.16
C GLN A 479 17.83 9.94 18.65
N PRO A 480 18.09 10.89 19.57
CA PRO A 480 18.17 10.66 21.01
C PRO A 480 16.78 10.57 21.67
N TRP A 481 15.85 9.86 21.06
CA TRP A 481 14.50 9.68 21.59
C TRP A 481 14.52 8.73 22.80
N ILE A 482 15.29 7.65 22.74
CA ILE A 482 15.46 6.71 23.85
C ILE A 482 16.82 6.96 24.51
N LYS A 483 16.80 7.24 25.82
CA LYS A 483 18.03 7.20 26.64
C LYS A 483 18.35 5.75 26.95
N HIS A 484 19.35 5.16 26.29
CA HIS A 484 19.92 3.90 26.75
C HIS A 484 20.61 4.16 28.09
N THR A 485 20.03 3.67 29.20
CA THR A 485 20.71 3.67 30.49
C THR A 485 21.97 2.82 30.40
N GLU A 486 23.10 3.32 30.91
CA GLU A 486 24.46 2.74 30.83
C GLU A 486 24.60 1.27 31.30
N ASN A 487 23.55 0.66 31.85
CA ASN A 487 23.52 -0.77 32.18
C ASN A 487 23.31 -1.68 30.97
N ASP A 488 22.79 -1.18 29.85
CA ASP A 488 22.66 -1.99 28.62
C ASP A 488 24.00 -2.10 27.86
N THR A 489 24.88 -1.09 27.96
CA THR A 489 26.20 -1.05 27.31
C THR A 489 27.21 -2.02 27.91
N LYS A 490 26.96 -2.59 29.10
CA LYS A 490 27.83 -3.62 29.69
C LYS A 490 27.54 -5.03 29.19
N ASN A 491 26.35 -5.28 28.61
CA ASN A 491 25.97 -6.60 28.10
C ASN A 491 26.00 -6.71 26.57
N THR A 492 26.01 -5.59 25.85
CA THR A 492 26.43 -5.56 24.45
C THR A 492 27.93 -5.29 24.39
N LYS A 493 28.73 -6.36 24.34
CA LYS A 493 30.03 -6.24 23.67
C LYS A 493 29.77 -5.61 22.30
N PRO A 494 30.55 -4.62 21.85
CA PRO A 494 30.40 -4.09 20.51
C PRO A 494 30.62 -5.26 19.53
N GLU A 495 29.53 -5.69 18.91
CA GLU A 495 29.59 -6.57 17.75
C GLU A 495 30.32 -5.74 16.70
N LYS A 496 31.62 -6.04 16.53
CA LYS A 496 32.41 -5.47 15.45
C LYS A 496 31.61 -5.64 14.17
N SER A 497 31.30 -4.51 13.55
CA SER A 497 30.91 -4.40 12.15
C SER A 497 31.56 -5.53 11.35
N PHE A 498 30.73 -6.34 10.72
CA PHE A 498 31.13 -7.49 9.91
C PHE A 498 31.77 -7.05 8.58
N TYR A 499 32.77 -6.17 8.61
CA TYR A 499 33.64 -5.85 7.48
C TYR A 499 35.00 -5.36 8.01
N SER A 500 35.87 -6.30 8.33
CA SER A 500 37.32 -6.10 8.29
C SER A 500 37.91 -7.36 7.65
N ILE A 501 38.05 -7.33 6.33
CA ILE A 501 38.95 -8.26 5.63
C ILE A 501 40.34 -7.70 5.90
N GLU A 502 41.06 -8.35 6.82
CA GLU A 502 42.51 -8.18 6.94
C GLU A 502 43.16 -8.67 5.63
N THR A 503 43.62 -7.73 4.81
CA THR A 503 44.65 -8.02 3.83
C THR A 503 45.96 -8.24 4.59
N LYS A 504 46.39 -9.51 4.71
CA LYS A 504 47.80 -9.81 4.97
C LYS A 504 48.59 -9.63 3.68
N SER A 505 49.75 -9.00 3.87
CA SER A 505 50.83 -8.63 2.95
C SER A 505 50.89 -9.34 1.60
#